data_AF-A0A1V9XFW0-F1
#
_entry.id   AF-A0A1V9XFW0-F1
#
_cell.length_a   1.000
_cell.length_b   1.000
_cell.length_c   1.000
_cell.angle_alpha   90.00
_cell.angle_beta   90.00
_cell.angle_gamma   90.00
#
_symmetry.space_group_name_H-M   'P 1'
#
loop_
_entity.id
_entity.type
_entity.pdbx_description
1 polymer ?
#
loop_
_entity_poly.entity_id
_entity_poly.type
_entity_poly.pdbx_seq_one_letter_code
_entity_poly.pdbx_strand_id
1 'polypeptide(L)'
;VTWTLDGVAVPEDARYRIGDYVTRNSYVVSFVNISSVRPQDGGMYQCTARSDAGEAEHGQRLNVHGPPFVREMKNASVLASETMTLICPAGGWPIDSITWKK
;
A
#
# COMPACT_ATOMS: atom_id res chain seq x y z
N VAL A 1 10.28 6.99 -7.07
CA VAL A 1 8.87 6.75 -6.67
C VAL A 1 8.90 5.72 -5.56
N THR A 2 8.13 5.92 -4.49
CA THR A 2 8.04 4.98 -3.36
C THR A 2 6.68 4.29 -3.37
N TRP A 3 6.63 3.03 -2.95
CA TRP A 3 5.41 2.22 -2.96
C TRP A 3 5.06 1.75 -1.55
N THR A 4 3.77 1.82 -1.22
CA THR A 4 3.21 1.31 0.02
C THR A 4 2.01 0.39 -0.23
N LEU A 5 1.83 -0.57 0.68
CA LEU A 5 0.65 -1.43 0.80
C LEU A 5 0.00 -1.13 2.16
N ASP A 6 -1.22 -0.62 2.13
CA ASP A 6 -1.99 -0.18 3.31
C ASP A 6 -1.21 0.79 4.21
N GLY A 7 -0.44 1.70 3.59
CA GLY A 7 0.35 2.72 4.29
C GLY A 7 1.70 2.25 4.84
N VAL A 8 2.03 0.96 4.69
CA VAL A 8 3.35 0.40 5.06
C VAL A 8 4.16 0.13 3.80
N ALA A 9 5.49 0.18 3.86
CA ALA A 9 6.33 -0.20 2.73
C ALA A 9 5.94 -1.60 2.20
N VAL A 10 5.89 -1.74 0.87
CA VAL A 10 5.59 -3.03 0.22
C VAL A 10 6.55 -4.11 0.75
N PRO A 11 6.06 -5.32 1.08
CA PRO A 11 6.90 -6.37 1.67
C PRO A 11 8.12 -6.71 0.79
N GLU A 12 9.30 -6.79 1.41
CA GLU A 12 10.54 -7.25 0.76
C GLU A 12 10.63 -8.79 0.79
N ASP A 13 9.60 -9.47 0.29
CA ASP A 13 9.63 -10.93 0.10
C ASP A 13 10.09 -11.30 -1.32
N ALA A 14 10.56 -12.53 -1.54
CA ALA A 14 11.11 -12.98 -2.82
C ALA A 14 10.13 -12.90 -4.02
N ARG A 15 8.83 -12.73 -3.76
CA ARG A 15 7.78 -12.62 -4.77
C ARG A 15 7.54 -11.19 -5.22
N TYR A 16 7.84 -10.20 -4.38
CA TYR A 16 7.75 -8.78 -4.70
C TYR A 16 9.02 -8.31 -5.39
N ARG A 17 8.86 -7.61 -6.52
CA ARG A 17 9.96 -6.94 -7.23
C ARG A 17 9.56 -5.51 -7.51
N ILE A 18 10.24 -4.58 -6.86
CA ILE A 18 10.07 -3.15 -7.07
C ILE A 18 11.20 -2.70 -7.99
N GLY A 19 10.87 -1.92 -9.01
CA GLY A 19 11.86 -1.36 -9.91
C GLY A 19 11.41 -0.03 -10.49
N ASP A 20 12.38 0.71 -11.01
CA ASP A 20 12.14 1.93 -11.76
C ASP A 20 13.18 2.12 -12.87
N TYR A 21 12.83 2.97 -13.83
CA TYR A 21 13.75 3.44 -14.86
C TYR A 21 13.27 4.79 -15.40
N VAL A 22 14.19 5.52 -16.02
CA VAL A 22 13.90 6.79 -16.69
C VAL A 22 13.80 6.55 -18.19
N THR A 23 12.69 6.99 -18.79
CA THR A 23 12.46 6.92 -20.23
C THR A 23 13.28 7.97 -20.97
N ARG A 24 13.40 7.84 -22.30
CA ARG A 24 14.04 8.86 -23.15
C ARG A 24 13.36 10.23 -23.09
N ASN A 25 12.08 10.27 -22.77
CA ASN A 25 11.30 11.50 -22.61
C ASN A 25 11.35 12.04 -21.17
N SER A 26 12.31 11.58 -20.36
CA SER A 26 12.52 12.00 -18.97
C SER A 26 11.36 11.70 -18.01
N TYR A 27 10.45 10.79 -18.37
CA TYR A 27 9.46 10.26 -17.44
C TYR A 27 10.07 9.13 -16.61
N VAL A 28 9.81 9.16 -15.30
CA VAL A 28 10.11 8.05 -14.40
C VAL A 28 8.97 7.05 -14.50
N VAL A 29 9.30 5.80 -14.83
CA VAL A 29 8.37 4.67 -14.76
C VAL A 29 8.80 3.81 -13.58
N SER A 30 7.87 3.53 -12.66
CA SER A 30 8.11 2.65 -11.52
C SER A 30 7.00 1.61 -11.44
N PHE A 31 7.36 0.41 -10.99
CA PHE A 31 6.45 -0.73 -10.93
C PHE A 31 6.70 -1.59 -9.70
N VAL A 32 5.63 -2.27 -9.27
CA VAL A 32 5.67 -3.36 -8.28
C VAL A 32 5.12 -4.60 -8.98
N ASN A 33 5.98 -5.60 -9.15
CA ASN A 33 5.61 -6.89 -9.71
C ASN A 33 5.48 -7.92 -8.61
N ILE A 34 4.37 -8.66 -8.58
CA ILE A 34 4.09 -9.68 -7.57
C ILE A 34 3.94 -11.03 -8.27
N SER A 35 4.83 -11.97 -7.96
CA SER A 35 4.71 -13.34 -8.47
C SER A 35 3.80 -14.19 -7.58
N SER A 36 2.98 -15.04 -8.19
CA SER A 36 2.06 -15.94 -7.47
C SER A 36 1.23 -15.17 -6.41
N VAL A 37 0.36 -14.26 -6.86
CA VAL A 37 -0.49 -13.43 -6.00
C VAL A 37 -1.34 -14.30 -5.06
N ARG A 38 -1.41 -13.89 -3.80
CA ARG A 38 -2.14 -14.54 -2.72
C ARG A 38 -3.11 -13.55 -2.07
N PRO A 39 -4.12 -14.02 -1.31
CA PRO A 39 -5.03 -13.11 -0.60
C PRO A 39 -4.28 -12.07 0.26
N GLN A 40 -3.12 -12.45 0.84
CA GLN A 40 -2.25 -11.58 1.64
C GLN A 40 -1.59 -10.44 0.88
N ASP A 41 -1.73 -10.39 -0.44
CA ASP A 41 -1.20 -9.32 -1.28
C ASP A 41 -2.29 -8.30 -1.64
N GLY A 42 -3.58 -8.58 -1.38
CA GLY A 42 -4.68 -7.67 -1.69
C GLY A 42 -4.82 -6.53 -0.66
N GLY A 43 -4.93 -5.30 -1.11
CA GLY A 43 -4.96 -4.11 -0.23
C GLY A 43 -4.86 -2.82 -1.03
N MET A 44 -4.69 -1.69 -0.34
CA MET A 44 -4.49 -0.38 -0.95
C MET A 44 -3.02 -0.20 -1.33
N TYR A 45 -2.72 -0.24 -2.62
CA TYR A 45 -1.40 0.10 -3.13
C TYR A 45 -1.34 1.58 -3.44
N GLN A 46 -0.33 2.28 -2.93
CA GLN A 46 -0.11 3.69 -3.22
C GLN A 46 1.31 3.91 -3.72
N CYS A 47 1.42 4.70 -4.79
CA CYS A 47 2.70 5.21 -5.26
C CYS A 47 2.81 6.69 -4.93
N THR A 48 3.98 7.07 -4.46
CA THR A 48 4.30 8.44 -4.08
C THR A 48 5.52 8.90 -4.89
N ALA A 49 5.31 9.93 -5.71
CA ALA A 49 6.33 10.54 -6.56
C ALA A 49 6.80 11.83 -5.90
N ARG A 50 8.08 11.88 -5.53
CA ARG A 50 8.70 13.02 -4.85
C ARG A 50 9.79 13.64 -5.71
N SER A 51 9.84 14.96 -5.73
CA SER A 51 10.83 15.78 -6.42
C SER A 51 11.17 17.02 -5.57
N ASP A 52 12.13 17.83 -6.03
CA ASP A 52 12.48 19.10 -5.36
C ASP A 52 11.32 20.10 -5.35
N ALA A 53 10.36 19.97 -6.27
CA ALA A 53 9.18 20.83 -6.35
C ALA A 53 8.05 20.38 -5.40
N GLY A 54 8.12 19.18 -4.82
CA GLY A 54 7.08 18.63 -3.96
C GLY A 54 6.78 17.16 -4.25
N GLU A 55 5.58 16.74 -3.83
CA GLU A 55 5.14 15.35 -3.82
C GLU A 55 3.76 15.20 -4.43
N ALA A 56 3.55 14.09 -5.14
CA ALA A 56 2.26 13.69 -5.71
C ALA A 56 2.02 12.21 -5.44
N GLU A 57 0.79 11.84 -5.08
CA GLU A 57 0.43 10.48 -4.68
C GLU A 57 -0.74 9.94 -5.51
N HIS A 58 -0.73 8.63 -5.75
CA HIS A 58 -1.86 7.94 -6.36
C HIS A 58 -2.03 6.56 -5.72
N GLY A 59 -3.24 6.29 -5.23
CA GLY A 59 -3.61 5.03 -4.58
C GLY A 59 -4.69 4.27 -5.33
N GLN A 60 -4.56 2.95 -5.41
CA GLN A 60 -5.59 2.05 -5.91
C GLN A 60 -5.62 0.73 -5.15
N ARG A 61 -6.83 0.19 -4.95
CA ARG A 61 -7.03 -1.10 -4.30
C ARG A 61 -6.85 -2.26 -5.26
N LEU A 62 -5.99 -3.21 -4.89
CA LEU A 62 -5.88 -4.53 -5.52
C LEU A 62 -6.77 -5.53 -4.79
N ASN A 63 -7.82 -6.02 -5.45
CA ASN A 63 -8.69 -7.06 -4.90
C ASN A 63 -8.15 -8.44 -5.29
N VAL A 64 -7.89 -9.29 -4.29
CA VAL A 64 -7.46 -10.67 -4.50
C VAL A 64 -8.45 -11.61 -3.82
N HIS A 65 -9.00 -12.54 -4.59
CA HIS A 65 -10.00 -13.47 -4.09
C HIS A 65 -9.46 -14.39 -2.99
N GLY A 66 -10.21 -14.49 -1.90
CA GLY A 66 -9.87 -15.32 -0.74
C GLY A 66 -10.59 -14.83 0.52
N PRO A 67 -10.47 -15.58 1.64
CA PRO A 67 -11.10 -15.18 2.90
C PRO A 67 -10.57 -13.82 3.37
N PRO A 68 -11.44 -12.93 3.89
CA PRO A 68 -11.01 -11.68 4.49
C PRO A 68 -10.06 -11.92 5.66
N PHE A 69 -9.04 -11.09 5.79
CA PHE A 69 -8.16 -11.05 6.95
C PHE A 69 -7.68 -9.63 7.17
N VAL A 70 -7.19 -9.35 8.39
CA VAL A 70 -6.61 -8.06 8.77
C VAL A 70 -5.13 -8.28 9.04
N ARG A 71 -4.26 -7.48 8.39
CA ARG A 71 -2.82 -7.50 8.66
C ARG A 71 -2.53 -6.92 10.04
N GLU A 72 -1.38 -7.26 10.60
CA GLU A 72 -0.95 -6.70 11.87
C GLU A 72 -0.78 -5.17 11.77
N MET A 73 -1.35 -4.47 12.74
CA MET A 73 -1.19 -3.02 12.90
C MET A 73 -0.20 -2.74 14.03
N LYS A 74 0.76 -1.84 13.78
CA LYS A 74 1.66 -1.36 14.83
C LYS A 74 0.96 -0.34 15.71
N ASN A 75 1.38 -0.26 16.97
CA ASN A 75 0.93 0.80 17.87
C ASN A 75 1.27 2.17 17.27
N ALA A 76 0.28 3.05 17.24
CA ALA A 76 0.43 4.42 16.76
C ALA A 76 0.24 5.40 17.91
N SER A 77 1.04 6.46 17.93
CA SER A 77 1.01 7.54 18.92
C SER A 77 0.86 8.88 18.21
N VAL A 78 0.05 9.77 18.76
CA VAL A 78 -0.20 11.10 18.22
C VAL A 78 -0.07 12.13 19.34
N LEU A 79 0.41 13.34 19.03
CA LEU A 79 0.53 14.40 20.03
C LEU A 79 -0.84 14.87 20.48
N ALA A 80 -0.89 15.44 21.69
CA ALA A 80 -2.13 16.04 22.18
C ALA A 80 -2.60 17.13 21.22
N SER A 81 -3.90 17.10 20.89
CA SER A 81 -4.56 18.03 19.96
C SER A 81 -4.23 17.83 18.47
N GLU A 82 -3.47 16.80 18.10
CA GLU A 82 -3.32 16.37 16.71
C GLU A 82 -4.33 15.29 16.33
N THR A 83 -4.64 15.20 15.03
CA THR A 83 -5.57 14.21 14.47
C THR A 83 -4.81 13.05 13.85
N MET A 84 -5.22 11.82 14.15
CA MET A 84 -4.69 10.61 13.53
C MET A 84 -5.76 9.88 12.72
N THR A 85 -5.40 9.48 11.50
CA THR A 85 -6.23 8.62 10.66
C THR A 85 -5.68 7.19 10.70
N LEU A 86 -6.52 6.24 11.08
CA LEU A 86 -6.20 4.82 11.04
C LEU A 86 -6.90 4.19 9.83
N ILE A 87 -6.14 3.40 9.07
CA ILE A 87 -6.64 2.61 7.95
C ILE A 87 -6.54 1.15 8.35
N CYS A 88 -7.63 0.39 8.21
CA CYS A 88 -7.64 -1.04 8.49
C CYS A 88 -6.98 -1.77 7.32
N PRO A 89 -5.85 -2.47 7.52
CA PRO A 89 -5.12 -3.13 6.44
C PRO A 89 -5.77 -4.48 6.12
N ALA A 90 -6.98 -4.44 5.56
CA ALA A 90 -7.77 -5.61 5.23
C ALA A 90 -7.44 -6.13 3.83
N GLY A 91 -7.12 -7.42 3.73
CA GLY A 91 -6.97 -8.15 2.47
C GLY A 91 -7.98 -9.26 2.31
N GLY A 92 -7.89 -10.00 1.19
CA GLY A 92 -8.94 -10.91 0.75
C GLY A 92 -10.10 -10.17 0.07
N TRP A 93 -10.90 -10.91 -0.69
CA TRP A 93 -12.06 -10.40 -1.42
C TRP A 93 -13.02 -11.55 -1.73
N PRO A 94 -14.35 -11.38 -1.61
CA PRO A 94 -15.05 -10.15 -1.20
C PRO A 94 -14.96 -9.86 0.30
N ILE A 95 -15.08 -8.59 0.68
CA ILE A 95 -15.14 -8.13 2.08
C ILE A 95 -16.52 -7.52 2.31
N ASP A 96 -17.33 -8.13 3.17
CA ASP A 96 -18.71 -7.68 3.40
C ASP A 96 -18.78 -6.41 4.26
N SER A 97 -17.99 -6.34 5.33
CA SER A 97 -17.94 -5.16 6.20
C SER A 97 -16.61 -5.06 6.96
N ILE A 98 -16.20 -3.83 7.29
CA ILE A 98 -15.07 -3.53 8.16
C ILE A 98 -15.61 -2.79 9.39
N THR A 99 -15.37 -3.33 10.59
CA THR A 99 -15.86 -2.75 11.84
C THR A 99 -14.70 -2.44 12.77
N TRP A 100 -14.64 -1.20 13.27
CA TRP A 100 -13.70 -0.79 14.31
C TRP A 100 -14.30 -1.03 15.70
N LYS A 101 -13.46 -1.49 16.63
CA LYS A 101 -13.80 -1.65 18.05
C LYS A 101 -12.72 -0.99 18.88
N LYS A 102 -13.13 -0.43 20.02
CA LYS A 102 -12.24 0.19 21.01
C LYS A 102 -11.78 -0.85 22.02
#